data_AF-A0AAE1V638-F1
#
_entry.id   AF-A0AAE1V638-F1
#
_cell.length_a   1.000
_cell.length_b   1.000
_cell.length_c   1.000
_cell.angle_alpha   90.00
_cell.angle_beta   90.00
_cell.angle_gamma   90.00
#
_symmetry.space_group_name_H-M   'P 1'
#
loop_
_entity.id
_entity.type
_entity.pdbx_description
1 polymer ?
#
loop_
_entity_poly.entity_id
_entity_poly.type
_entity_poly.pdbx_seq_one_letter_code
_entity_poly.pdbx_strand_id
1 'polypeptide(L)'
;MALISHVSDTHDNAFAELLIVEVQVELDNFFAMSVSNKTFEFLPLNPMRQAPPLLDALDSPMFESNAIACYVTELKSDNPLFGSSLIICAQFD
;
A
#
# COMPACT_ATOMS: atom_id res chain seq x y z
N MET A 1 -12.90 2.28 7.72
CA MET A 1 -12.36 1.21 6.86
C MET A 1 -10.92 1.02 7.31
N ALA A 2 -10.49 -0.20 7.61
CA ALA A 2 -9.13 -0.47 8.08
C ALA A 2 -8.36 -1.11 6.92
N LEU A 3 -7.17 -0.59 6.61
CA LEU A 3 -6.24 -1.18 5.66
C LEU A 3 -5.06 -1.73 6.43
N ILE A 4 -4.53 -2.88 6.05
CA ILE A 4 -3.37 -3.49 6.74
C ILE A 4 -2.19 -3.49 5.78
N SER A 5 -1.08 -2.88 6.18
CA SER A 5 0.18 -2.91 5.43
C SER A 5 1.20 -3.80 6.11
N HIS A 6 1.74 -4.78 5.37
CA HIS A 6 2.81 -5.65 5.85
C HIS A 6 4.17 -5.07 5.47
N VAL A 7 4.66 -4.15 6.29
CA VAL A 7 5.95 -3.47 6.08
C VAL A 7 6.74 -3.42 7.39
N SER A 8 8.07 -3.41 7.27
CA SER A 8 8.93 -3.10 8.43
C SER A 8 9.00 -1.60 8.65
N ASP A 9 9.22 -1.19 9.88
CA ASP A 9 9.36 0.20 10.37
C ASP A 9 10.44 1.04 9.63
N THR A 10 11.31 0.41 8.84
CA THR A 10 12.45 1.04 8.15
C THR A 10 12.25 1.36 6.66
N HIS A 11 11.06 1.16 6.07
CA HIS A 11 10.87 1.36 4.62
C HIS A 11 10.30 2.75 4.28
N ASP A 12 11.17 3.68 3.87
CA ASP A 12 10.83 5.11 3.64
C ASP A 12 9.73 5.38 2.60
N ASN A 13 9.51 4.49 1.62
CA ASN A 13 8.63 4.80 0.48
C ASN A 13 7.13 4.53 0.72
N ALA A 14 6.78 3.48 1.46
CA ALA A 14 5.38 3.07 1.64
C ALA A 14 4.63 3.99 2.62
N PHE A 15 5.36 4.59 3.57
CA PHE A 15 4.79 5.50 4.55
C PHE A 15 4.51 6.89 4.00
N ALA A 16 5.31 7.37 3.04
CA ALA A 16 5.19 8.73 2.52
C ALA A 16 3.83 8.95 1.84
N GLU A 17 3.37 7.97 1.06
CA GLU A 17 2.12 8.07 0.29
C GLU A 17 0.86 7.98 1.19
N LEU A 18 0.91 7.12 2.22
CA LEU A 18 -0.20 6.92 3.17
C LEU A 18 -0.42 8.13 4.10
N LEU A 19 0.67 8.79 4.51
CA LEU A 19 0.61 9.93 5.42
C LEU A 19 -0.09 11.15 4.78
N ILE A 20 0.05 11.31 3.46
CA ILE A 20 -0.46 12.49 2.73
C ILE A 20 -1.99 12.47 2.60
N VAL A 21 -2.62 11.29 2.59
CA VAL A 21 -4.08 11.13 2.42
C VAL A 21 -4.82 11.05 3.76
N GLU A 22 -4.13 11.05 4.90
CA GLU A 22 -4.70 10.77 6.25
C GLU A 22 -5.62 9.53 6.26
N VAL A 23 -5.26 8.49 5.53
CA VAL A 23 -5.99 7.22 5.56
C VAL A 23 -5.44 6.38 6.71
N GLN A 24 -6.34 5.80 7.52
CA GLN A 24 -5.94 4.90 8.61
C GLN A 24 -5.45 3.58 8.03
N VAL A 25 -4.14 3.35 8.12
CA VAL A 25 -3.49 2.08 7.78
C VAL A 25 -2.89 1.50 9.05
N GLU A 26 -3.25 0.25 9.34
CA GLU A 26 -2.64 -0.55 10.38
C GLU A 26 -1.37 -1.20 9.84
N LEU A 27 -0.30 -1.13 10.60
CA LEU A 27 0.96 -1.76 10.26
C LEU A 27 1.02 -3.12 10.94
N ASP A 28 1.43 -4.13 10.19
CA ASP A 28 1.79 -5.40 10.78
C ASP A 28 3.14 -5.27 11.51
N ASN A 29 3.07 -4.94 12.80
CA ASN A 29 4.23 -4.77 13.68
C ASN A 29 5.06 -6.06 13.85
N PHE A 30 4.57 -7.22 13.39
CA PHE A 30 5.30 -8.49 13.42
C PHE A 30 5.94 -8.84 12.08
N PHE A 31 5.80 -7.98 11.08
CA PHE A 31 6.41 -8.18 9.78
C PHE A 31 7.93 -7.91 9.83
N ALA A 32 8.72 -8.96 9.66
CA ALA A 32 10.16 -8.88 9.52
C ALA A 32 10.55 -9.01 8.04
N MET A 33 11.08 -7.94 7.46
CA MET A 33 11.53 -7.96 6.07
C MET A 33 12.64 -8.99 5.85
N SER A 34 12.66 -9.65 4.70
CA SER A 34 13.56 -10.77 4.37
C SER A 34 13.38 -12.03 5.23
N VAL A 35 12.38 -12.06 6.12
CA VAL A 35 12.01 -13.21 6.95
C VAL A 35 10.54 -13.57 6.69
N SER A 36 9.60 -12.71 7.09
CA SER A 36 8.15 -12.93 6.94
C SER A 36 7.74 -13.05 5.48
N ASN A 37 8.31 -12.24 4.58
CA ASN A 37 8.03 -12.30 3.14
C ASN A 37 8.56 -13.57 2.44
N LYS A 38 9.43 -14.36 3.08
CA LYS A 38 9.93 -15.63 2.52
C LYS A 38 9.07 -16.84 2.88
N THR A 39 8.14 -16.68 3.83
CA THR A 39 7.26 -17.76 4.27
C THR A 39 6.30 -18.19 3.16
N PHE A 40 5.82 -19.43 3.24
CA PHE A 40 4.77 -19.90 2.33
C PHE A 40 3.43 -19.18 2.55
N GLU A 41 3.17 -18.73 3.77
CA GLU A 41 1.96 -17.99 4.15
C GLU A 41 1.88 -16.61 3.49
N PHE A 42 3.02 -16.06 3.04
CA PHE A 42 3.07 -14.78 2.33
C PHE A 42 2.79 -14.90 0.82
N LEU A 43 2.85 -16.11 0.24
CA LEU A 43 2.62 -16.32 -1.19
C LEU A 43 1.24 -15.86 -1.69
N PRO A 44 0.14 -16.07 -0.95
CA PRO A 44 -1.17 -15.56 -1.34
C PRO A 44 -1.25 -14.02 -1.30
N LEU A 45 -0.44 -13.37 -0.47
CA LEU A 45 -0.41 -11.91 -0.30
C LEU A 45 0.43 -11.23 -1.38
N ASN A 46 1.62 -11.77 -1.68
CA ASN A 46 2.44 -11.30 -2.78
C ASN A 46 3.26 -12.47 -3.34
N PRO A 47 2.92 -12.99 -4.53
CA PRO A 47 3.68 -14.05 -5.19
C PRO A 47 5.15 -13.70 -5.44
N MET A 48 5.47 -12.41 -5.61
CA MET A 48 6.84 -11.91 -5.80
C MET A 48 7.65 -11.85 -4.51
N ARG A 49 7.00 -12.04 -3.35
CA ARG A 49 7.65 -12.00 -2.03
C ARG A 49 8.36 -10.68 -1.73
N GLN A 50 7.89 -9.60 -2.33
CA GLN A 50 8.37 -8.25 -2.09
C GLN A 50 7.48 -7.56 -1.05
N ALA A 51 8.07 -6.62 -0.30
CA ALA A 51 7.31 -5.73 0.58
C ALA A 51 7.14 -4.36 -0.12
N PRO A 52 6.05 -3.62 0.14
CA PRO A 52 4.89 -3.97 0.99
C PRO A 52 3.67 -4.39 0.17
N PRO A 53 2.99 -5.49 0.54
CA PRO A 53 1.58 -5.66 0.19
C PRO A 53 0.66 -4.89 1.14
N LEU A 54 -0.40 -4.33 0.59
CA LEU A 54 -1.55 -3.76 1.28
C LEU A 54 -2.73 -4.75 1.18
N LEU A 55 -3.40 -4.99 2.30
CA LEU A 55 -4.68 -5.68 2.36
C LEU A 55 -5.80 -4.66 2.51
N ASP A 56 -6.81 -4.74 1.65
CA ASP A 56 -8.03 -3.97 1.81
C ASP A 56 -9.04 -4.64 2.75
N ALA A 57 -10.20 -4.00 2.96
CA ALA A 57 -11.25 -4.51 3.84
C ALA A 57 -11.96 -5.79 3.33
N LEU A 58 -11.64 -6.26 2.12
CA LEU A 58 -12.12 -7.50 1.52
C LEU A 58 -11.05 -8.60 1.51
N ASP A 59 -9.95 -8.40 2.26
CA ASP A 59 -8.78 -9.28 2.28
C ASP A 59 -8.15 -9.45 0.88
N SER A 60 -8.35 -8.48 -0.02
CA SER A 60 -7.78 -8.51 -1.36
C SER A 60 -6.38 -7.90 -1.33
N PRO A 61 -5.33 -8.68 -1.64
CA PRO A 61 -3.96 -8.18 -1.60
C PRO A 61 -3.63 -7.33 -2.84
N MET A 62 -3.04 -6.17 -2.58
CA MET A 62 -2.37 -5.33 -3.56
C MET A 62 -0.89 -5.27 -3.20
N PHE A 63 0.02 -5.41 -4.16
CA PHE A 63 1.46 -5.55 -3.85
C PHE A 63 2.38 -4.70 -4.71
N GLU A 64 1.83 -3.97 -5.68
CA GLU A 64 2.56 -2.99 -6.48
C GLU A 64 2.35 -1.62 -5.82
N SER A 65 3.44 -0.92 -5.53
CA SER A 65 3.42 0.31 -4.74
C SER A 65 2.60 1.42 -5.39
N ASN A 66 2.68 1.58 -6.71
CA ASN A 66 1.91 2.61 -7.41
C ASN A 66 0.40 2.28 -7.39
N ALA A 67 0.02 1.02 -7.56
CA ALA A 67 -1.36 0.57 -7.43
C ALA A 67 -1.91 0.83 -6.01
N ILE A 68 -1.09 0.59 -4.97
CA ILE A 68 -1.43 0.90 -3.58
C ILE A 68 -1.63 2.41 -3.41
N ALA A 69 -0.72 3.23 -3.95
CA ALA A 69 -0.81 4.68 -3.92
C ALA A 69 -2.15 5.12 -4.53
N CYS A 70 -2.42 4.69 -5.78
CA CYS A 70 -3.65 4.98 -6.53
C CYS A 70 -4.93 4.58 -5.76
N TYR A 71 -4.94 3.40 -5.17
CA TYR A 71 -6.10 2.95 -4.39
C TYR A 71 -6.34 3.83 -3.16
N VAL A 72 -5.29 4.09 -2.37
CA VAL A 72 -5.39 4.89 -1.14
C VAL A 72 -5.83 6.32 -1.45
N THR A 73 -5.30 6.89 -2.52
CA THR A 73 -5.65 8.22 -3.02
C THR A 73 -7.11 8.33 -3.48
N GLU A 74 -7.71 7.27 -4.01
CA GLU A 74 -9.11 7.23 -4.41
C GLU A 74 -10.07 7.09 -3.23
N LEU A 75 -9.62 6.55 -2.08
CA LEU A 75 -10.44 6.41 -0.87
C LEU A 75 -10.88 7.74 -0.27
N LYS A 76 -10.16 8.83 -0.57
CA LYS A 76 -10.60 10.20 -0.25
C LYS A 76 -10.96 10.94 -1.53
N SER A 77 -12.24 11.30 -1.66
CA SER A 77 -12.76 12.08 -2.80
C SER A 77 -12.21 13.51 -2.89
N ASP A 78 -11.58 14.03 -1.82
CA ASP A 78 -11.01 15.38 -1.73
C ASP A 78 -9.50 15.30 -1.47
N ASN A 79 -8.81 14.57 -2.35
CA ASN A 79 -7.37 14.32 -2.26
C ASN A 79 -6.59 15.15 -3.28
N PRO A 80 -5.59 15.95 -2.86
CA PRO A 80 -4.80 16.79 -3.76
C PRO A 80 -3.70 16.05 -4.54
N LEU A 81 -3.45 14.76 -4.26
CA LEU A 81 -2.36 13.98 -4.86
C LEU A 81 -2.57 13.65 -6.34
N PHE A 82 -3.83 13.64 -6.79
CA PHE A 82 -4.15 13.45 -8.19
C PHE A 82 -4.63 14.74 -8.81
N GLY A 83 -4.15 15.00 -10.03
CA GLY A 83 -4.64 16.13 -10.81
C GLY A 83 -6.14 16.04 -11.05
N SER A 84 -6.78 17.18 -11.28
CA SER A 84 -8.23 17.27 -11.50
C SER A 84 -8.74 16.57 -12.77
N SER A 85 -7.90 15.84 -13.51
CA SER A 85 -8.27 15.11 -14.72
C SER A 85 -7.41 13.86 -14.91
N LEU A 86 -7.99 12.84 -15.55
CA LEU A 86 -7.31 11.57 -15.88
C LEU A 86 -5.99 11.77 -16.66
N ILE A 87 -5.93 12.82 -17.49
CA ILE A 87 -4.72 13.14 -18.28
C ILE A 87 -3.58 13.59 -17.36
N ILE A 88 -3.89 14.39 -16.34
CA ILE A 88 -2.88 14.86 -15.38
C ILE A 88 -2.46 13.70 -14.48
N CYS A 89 -3.38 12.83 -14.05
CA CYS A 89 -3.05 11.63 -13.27
C CYS A 89 -2.08 10.71 -14.02
N ALA A 90 -2.32 10.46 -15.32
CA ALA A 90 -1.48 9.60 -16.16
C ALA A 90 -0.07 10.16 -16.43
N GLN A 91 0.24 11.41 -16.02
CA GLN A 91 1.59 11.97 -16.09
C GLN A 91 2.44 11.63 -14.86
N PHE A 92 1.81 11.13 -13.80
CA PHE A 92 2.47 10.73 -12.55
C PHE A 92 2.71 9.22 -12.44
N ASP A 93 2.09 8.41 -13.32
CA ASP A 93 2.36 6.97 -13.53
C ASP A 93 3.67 6.73 -14.30
#